data_AF-A0A7C3GB85-F1
#
_entry.id   AF-A0A7C3GB85-F1
#
_cell.length_a   1.000
_cell.length_b   1.000
_cell.length_c   1.000
_cell.angle_alpha   90.00
_cell.angle_beta   90.00
_cell.angle_gamma   90.00
#
_symmetry.space_group_name_H-M   'P 1'
#
loop_
_entity.id
_entity.type
_entity.pdbx_description
1 polymer ?
#
loop_
_entity_poly.entity_id
_entity_poly.type
_entity_poly.pdbx_seq_one_letter_code
_entity_poly.pdbx_strand_id
1 'polypeptide(L)'
;MTIQHIPFALPVAVKPIECTRSYSTMMAGLPVINLMGADLHAITEEETVRIVMEELDQERDGSILTMNLDHLRRHTRDHFCRSLYSRATLHVADGMPLIWASRLQGTPLPERVTGSSLIWRLSEVAAQENRSVFLLGGESGTADEAAIVLKNKY
;
A
#
# COMPACT_ATOMS: atom_id res chain seq x y z
N MET A 1 -5.53 -17.88 -32.43
CA MET A 1 -5.60 -17.86 -30.96
C MET A 1 -6.45 -16.66 -30.59
N THR A 2 -7.70 -16.91 -30.17
CA THR A 2 -8.78 -15.92 -30.18
C THR A 2 -8.70 -15.04 -28.93
N ILE A 3 -8.58 -13.73 -29.12
CA ILE A 3 -8.73 -12.73 -28.05
C ILE A 3 -10.22 -12.72 -27.70
N GLN A 4 -10.58 -13.28 -26.54
CA GLN A 4 -11.92 -13.09 -25.98
C GLN A 4 -11.97 -11.70 -25.33
N HIS A 5 -12.66 -10.77 -26.01
CA HIS A 5 -13.28 -9.63 -25.34
C HIS A 5 -14.24 -10.19 -24.28
N ILE A 6 -13.90 -10.03 -23.00
CA ILE A 6 -14.86 -10.25 -21.91
C ILE A 6 -15.71 -8.98 -21.86
N PRO A 7 -17.01 -9.03 -22.20
CA PRO A 7 -17.87 -7.87 -22.08
C PRO A 7 -17.98 -7.46 -20.61
N PHE A 8 -17.88 -6.17 -20.35
CA PHE A 8 -18.11 -5.54 -19.04
C PHE A 8 -19.60 -5.67 -18.67
N ALA A 9 -20.00 -6.89 -18.29
CA ALA A 9 -21.34 -7.24 -17.84
C ALA A 9 -21.29 -8.53 -17.02
N LEU A 10 -20.45 -8.55 -15.98
CA LEU A 10 -20.70 -9.39 -14.83
C LEU A 10 -21.01 -8.44 -13.67
N PRO A 11 -22.05 -8.70 -12.86
CA PRO A 11 -22.15 -8.06 -11.57
C PRO A 11 -20.98 -8.66 -10.77
N VAL A 12 -19.80 -8.04 -10.85
CA VAL A 12 -18.84 -8.18 -9.77
C VAL A 12 -19.62 -7.61 -8.60
N ALA A 13 -20.11 -8.49 -7.74
CA ALA A 13 -20.56 -8.09 -6.43
C ALA A 13 -19.33 -7.41 -5.83
N VAL A 14 -19.28 -6.08 -5.91
CA VAL A 14 -18.34 -5.27 -5.17
C VAL A 14 -18.82 -5.45 -3.74
N LYS A 15 -18.38 -6.55 -3.13
CA LYS A 15 -18.45 -6.68 -1.69
C LYS A 15 -17.73 -5.42 -1.20
N PRO A 16 -18.37 -4.59 -0.36
CA PRO A 16 -17.65 -3.48 0.21
C PRO A 16 -16.35 -4.06 0.78
N ILE A 17 -15.22 -3.43 0.48
CA ILE A 17 -13.98 -3.74 1.21
C ILE A 17 -14.24 -3.21 2.61
N GLU A 18 -14.95 -4.01 3.41
CA GLU A 18 -15.02 -3.84 4.85
C GLU A 18 -13.64 -4.22 5.34
N CYS A 19 -12.76 -3.23 5.46
CA CYS A 19 -11.51 -3.41 6.19
C CYS A 19 -11.88 -3.59 7.67
N THR A 20 -12.35 -4.78 8.00
CA THR A 20 -12.58 -5.22 9.37
C THR A 20 -11.21 -5.23 10.02
N ARG A 21 -11.02 -4.39 11.05
CA ARG A 21 -9.79 -4.32 11.84
C ARG A 21 -9.57 -5.61 12.62
N SER A 22 -9.20 -6.68 11.93
CA SER A 22 -8.53 -7.84 12.50
C SER A 22 -7.04 -7.55 12.43
N TYR A 23 -6.53 -6.72 13.35
CA TYR A 23 -5.08 -6.55 13.46
C TYR A 23 -4.45 -7.89 13.80
N SER A 24 -3.55 -8.38 12.95
CA SER A 24 -2.74 -9.53 13.32
C SER A 24 -1.83 -9.17 14.51
N THR A 25 -1.48 -10.16 15.33
CA THR A 25 -0.51 -9.98 16.43
C THR A 25 0.80 -9.38 15.93
N MET A 26 1.18 -9.69 14.68
CA MET A 26 2.38 -9.17 14.04
C MET A 26 2.24 -7.66 13.74
N MET A 27 1.11 -7.22 13.20
CA MET A 27 0.84 -5.80 12.98
C MET A 27 0.84 -4.98 14.26
N ALA A 28 0.32 -5.53 15.36
CA ALA A 28 0.30 -4.87 16.67
C ALA A 28 1.71 -4.67 17.28
N GLY A 29 2.72 -5.42 16.80
CA GLY A 29 4.10 -5.37 17.29
C GLY A 29 5.06 -4.51 16.46
N LEU A 30 4.60 -3.94 15.35
CA LEU A 30 5.47 -3.15 14.47
C LEU A 30 5.91 -1.84 15.13
N PRO A 31 7.16 -1.40 14.92
CA PRO A 31 7.61 -0.10 15.42
C PRO A 31 6.85 1.03 14.71
N VAL A 32 6.29 1.94 15.48
CA VAL A 32 5.54 3.10 14.98
C VAL A 32 6.13 4.38 15.55
N ILE A 33 6.27 5.40 14.71
CA ILE A 33 6.57 6.76 15.14
C ILE A 33 5.35 7.66 14.94
N ASN A 34 5.21 8.68 15.78
CA ASN A 34 4.23 9.72 15.57
C ASN A 34 4.89 10.97 15.01
N LEU A 35 4.63 11.29 13.74
CA LEU A 35 5.14 12.47 13.06
C LEU A 35 4.00 13.47 12.84
N MET A 36 4.00 14.57 13.59
CA MET A 36 2.95 15.60 13.55
C MET A 36 1.52 15.05 13.75
N GLY A 37 1.35 14.03 14.61
CA GLY A 37 0.06 13.39 14.85
C GLY A 37 -0.34 12.34 13.82
N ALA A 38 0.51 12.04 12.84
CA ALA A 38 0.35 10.89 11.95
C ALA A 38 1.22 9.73 12.41
N ASP A 39 0.63 8.55 12.56
CA ASP A 39 1.35 7.33 12.88
C ASP A 39 1.97 6.76 11.58
N LEU A 40 3.28 6.50 11.62
CA LEU A 40 4.05 5.91 10.52
C LEU A 40 4.76 4.67 11.03
N HIS A 41 4.62 3.56 10.32
CA HIS A 41 5.34 2.34 10.59
C HIS A 41 6.81 2.53 10.20
N ALA A 42 7.71 2.36 11.16
CA ALA A 42 9.15 2.50 10.98
C ALA A 42 9.74 1.19 10.45
N ILE A 43 9.31 0.83 9.23
CA ILE A 43 9.67 -0.41 8.55
C ILE A 43 10.29 -0.11 7.18
N THR A 44 11.08 -1.03 6.66
CA THR A 44 11.63 -0.98 5.30
C THR A 44 10.61 -1.47 4.26
N GLU A 45 10.91 -1.26 2.99
CA GLU A 45 10.20 -1.77 1.83
C GLU A 45 10.24 -3.30 1.81
N GLU A 46 11.38 -3.90 2.14
CA GLU A 46 11.51 -5.35 2.25
C GLU A 46 10.60 -5.90 3.36
N GLU A 47 10.60 -5.25 4.52
CA GLU A 47 9.69 -5.61 5.62
C GLU A 47 8.23 -5.41 5.22
N THR A 48 7.91 -4.32 4.52
CA THR A 48 6.56 -4.04 4.01
C THR A 48 6.07 -5.17 3.10
N VAL A 49 6.89 -5.58 2.13
CA VAL A 49 6.55 -6.68 1.19
C VAL A 49 6.36 -7.99 1.95
N ARG A 50 7.28 -8.32 2.86
CA ARG A 50 7.18 -9.53 3.68
C ARG A 50 5.89 -9.56 4.50
N ILE A 51 5.56 -8.45 5.18
CA ILE A 51 4.32 -8.32 5.97
C ILE A 51 3.10 -8.54 5.08
N VAL A 52 3.06 -7.95 3.88
CA VAL A 52 1.93 -8.16 2.95
C VAL A 52 1.76 -9.63 2.60
N MET A 53 2.85 -10.34 2.27
CA MET A 53 2.75 -11.76 1.90
C MET A 53 2.28 -12.62 3.09
N GLU A 54 2.80 -12.36 4.29
CA GLU A 54 2.40 -13.08 5.51
C GLU A 54 0.93 -12.82 5.87
N GLU A 55 0.41 -11.60 5.66
CA GLU A 55 -1.01 -11.31 5.87
C GLU A 55 -1.89 -12.01 4.83
N LEU A 56 -1.46 -12.06 3.57
CA LEU A 56 -2.15 -12.80 2.50
C LEU A 56 -2.15 -14.31 2.73
N ASP A 57 -1.07 -14.89 3.27
CA ASP A 57 -1.00 -16.31 3.68
C ASP A 57 -2.01 -16.68 4.75
N GLN A 58 -2.39 -15.70 5.56
CA GLN A 58 -3.36 -15.87 6.63
C GLN A 58 -4.77 -15.44 6.23
N GLU A 59 -5.01 -15.26 4.93
CA GLU A 59 -6.28 -14.83 4.35
C GLU A 59 -6.81 -13.50 4.93
N ARG A 60 -5.89 -12.61 5.35
CA ARG A 60 -6.22 -11.28 5.87
C ARG A 60 -6.09 -10.22 4.80
N ASP A 61 -6.97 -9.23 4.86
CA ASP A 61 -6.93 -8.08 3.99
C ASP A 61 -6.18 -6.91 4.62
N GLY A 62 -5.87 -5.90 3.80
CA GLY A 62 -5.21 -4.71 4.28
C GLY A 62 -5.02 -3.66 3.20
N SER A 63 -4.55 -2.49 3.63
CA SER A 63 -4.21 -1.38 2.75
C SER A 63 -2.94 -0.70 3.21
N ILE A 64 -2.13 -0.27 2.24
CA ILE A 64 -0.90 0.50 2.49
C ILE A 64 -1.18 1.95 2.08
N LEU A 65 -0.99 2.89 3.00
CA LEU A 65 -0.90 4.30 2.70
C LEU A 65 0.58 4.71 2.62
N THR A 66 1.03 5.05 1.42
CA THR A 66 2.33 5.68 1.19
C THR A 66 2.21 7.18 1.51
N MET A 67 2.38 7.52 2.79
CA MET A 67 2.18 8.87 3.27
C MET A 67 3.32 9.75 2.77
N ASN A 68 2.99 10.81 2.02
CA ASN A 68 3.94 11.82 1.58
C ASN A 68 3.69 13.16 2.28
N LEU A 69 4.45 14.21 1.92
CA LEU A 69 4.33 15.52 2.57
C LEU A 69 2.94 16.16 2.39
N ASP A 70 2.27 15.97 1.24
CA ASP A 70 0.92 16.49 1.04
C ASP A 70 -0.11 15.72 1.88
N HIS A 71 0.02 14.39 1.96
CA HIS A 71 -0.79 13.57 2.86
C HIS A 71 -0.64 14.02 4.32
N LEU A 72 0.60 14.24 4.79
CA LEU A 72 0.87 14.73 6.14
C LEU A 72 0.28 16.13 6.38
N ARG A 73 0.42 17.04 5.40
CA ARG A 73 -0.19 18.37 5.45
C ARG A 73 -1.72 18.30 5.53
N ARG A 74 -2.36 17.40 4.78
CA ARG A 74 -3.82 17.22 4.83
C ARG A 74 -4.26 16.57 6.13
N HIS A 75 -3.54 15.54 6.60
CA HIS A 75 -3.79 14.88 7.89
C HIS A 75 -3.82 15.86 9.07
N THR A 76 -2.92 16.84 9.06
CA THR A 76 -2.84 17.85 10.13
C THR A 76 -3.94 18.90 10.06
N ARG A 77 -4.53 19.17 8.89
CA ARG A 77 -5.44 20.31 8.67
C ARG A 77 -6.89 19.94 8.36
N ASP A 78 -7.13 18.73 7.90
CA ASP A 78 -8.44 18.26 7.46
C ASP A 78 -8.85 17.01 8.24
N HIS A 79 -9.93 17.13 9.02
CA HIS A 79 -10.47 16.04 9.82
C HIS A 79 -10.96 14.86 8.98
N PHE A 80 -11.51 15.12 7.79
CA PHE A 80 -11.95 14.06 6.88
C PHE A 80 -10.73 13.26 6.39
N CYS A 81 -9.70 13.95 5.89
CA CYS A 81 -8.46 13.30 5.47
C CYS A 81 -7.81 12.52 6.62
N ARG A 82 -7.72 13.10 7.83
CA ARG A 82 -7.23 12.40 9.03
C ARG A 82 -7.99 11.11 9.30
N SER A 83 -9.33 11.17 9.28
CA SER A 83 -10.18 10.01 9.52
C SER A 83 -10.08 8.96 8.41
N LEU A 84 -9.81 9.37 7.17
CA LEU A 84 -9.63 8.45 6.05
C LEU A 84 -8.28 7.75 6.14
N TYR A 85 -7.21 8.51 6.34
CA TYR A 85 -5.85 7.99 6.40
C TYR A 85 -5.64 7.04 7.58
N SER A 86 -6.24 7.31 8.75
CA SER A 86 -6.15 6.45 9.93
C SER A 86 -6.81 5.07 9.80
N ARG A 87 -7.51 4.82 8.68
CA ARG A 87 -8.10 3.51 8.36
C ARG A 87 -7.14 2.60 7.61
N ALA A 88 -6.08 3.13 7.03
CA ALA A 88 -5.10 2.29 6.36
C ALA A 88 -4.41 1.36 7.37
N THR A 89 -4.11 0.16 6.92
CA THR A 89 -3.55 -0.92 7.73
C THR A 89 -2.07 -0.65 8.01
N LEU A 90 -1.32 -0.28 6.96
CA LEU A 90 0.06 0.17 7.05
C LEU A 90 0.20 1.61 6.57
N HIS A 91 1.07 2.35 7.25
CA HIS A 91 1.47 3.71 6.93
C HIS A 91 2.96 3.74 6.73
N VAL A 92 3.42 3.88 5.48
CA VAL A 92 4.85 3.92 5.16
C VAL A 92 5.23 5.31 4.65
N ALA A 93 6.49 5.70 4.88
CA ALA A 93 6.95 7.04 4.56
C ALA A 93 7.41 7.15 3.10
N ASP A 94 6.67 7.93 2.32
CA ASP A 94 6.96 8.23 0.92
C ASP A 94 7.50 9.66 0.76
N GLY A 95 8.80 9.75 0.47
CA GLY A 95 9.50 11.01 0.22
C GLY A 95 10.49 11.40 1.30
N MET A 96 11.57 12.06 0.86
CA MET A 96 12.66 12.50 1.75
C MET A 96 12.25 13.49 2.86
N PRO A 97 11.26 14.40 2.68
CA PRO A 97 10.87 15.31 3.75
C PRO A 97 10.46 14.60 5.05
N LEU A 98 9.77 13.46 4.97
CA LEU A 98 9.34 12.70 6.14
C LEU A 98 10.54 12.03 6.82
N ILE A 99 11.47 11.49 6.03
CA ILE A 99 12.72 10.91 6.54
C ILE A 99 13.52 11.97 7.30
N TRP A 100 13.70 13.15 6.72
CA TRP A 100 14.42 14.23 7.39
C TRP A 100 13.71 14.71 8.65
N ALA A 101 12.38 14.89 8.60
CA ALA A 101 11.61 15.31 9.76
C ALA A 101 11.69 14.29 10.91
N SER A 102 11.60 13.00 10.61
CA SER A 102 11.74 11.92 11.60
C SER A 102 13.11 11.90 12.28
N ARG A 103 14.18 12.18 11.51
CA ARG A 103 15.55 12.30 12.04
C ARG A 103 15.70 13.53 12.93
N LEU A 104 15.16 14.67 12.51
CA LEU A 104 15.17 15.90 13.30
C LEU A 104 14.38 15.75 14.62
N GLN A 105 13.30 14.95 14.61
CA GLN A 105 12.50 14.63 15.79
C GLN A 105 13.22 13.68 16.77
N GLY A 106 14.27 12.98 16.34
CA GLY A 106 14.95 11.96 17.14
C GLY A 106 14.30 10.57 17.09
N THR A 107 13.33 10.37 16.19
CA THR A 107 12.64 9.08 15.95
C THR A 107 12.80 8.70 14.48
N PRO A 108 14.01 8.32 14.04
CA PRO A 108 14.31 8.16 12.62
C PRO A 108 13.53 6.99 12.00
N LEU A 109 12.87 7.27 10.88
CA LEU A 109 12.40 6.23 9.97
C LEU A 109 13.60 5.55 9.30
N PRO A 110 13.57 4.22 9.11
CA PRO A 110 14.71 3.49 8.58
C PRO A 110 14.99 3.89 7.13
N GLU A 111 13.95 4.03 6.32
CA GLU A 111 14.08 4.39 4.91
C GLU A 111 12.81 4.99 4.31
N ARG A 112 12.94 5.41 3.05
CA ARG A 112 11.86 5.91 2.20
C ARG A 112 11.26 4.74 1.41
N VAL A 113 9.97 4.50 1.59
CA VAL A 113 9.20 3.45 0.90
C VAL A 113 8.19 4.10 -0.04
N THR A 114 8.38 3.97 -1.35
CA THR A 114 7.50 4.63 -2.33
C THR A 114 6.49 3.67 -2.93
N GLY A 115 5.30 4.18 -3.25
CA GLY A 115 4.29 3.39 -3.95
C GLY A 115 4.79 2.85 -5.29
N SER A 116 5.58 3.65 -6.02
CA SER A 116 6.17 3.24 -7.29
C SER A 116 7.15 2.07 -7.17
N SER A 117 7.92 1.99 -6.08
CA SER A 117 8.84 0.87 -5.84
C SER A 117 8.09 -0.38 -5.38
N LEU A 118 7.12 -0.19 -4.48
CA LEU A 118 6.24 -1.26 -4.00
C LEU A 118 5.49 -1.96 -5.14
N ILE A 119 5.03 -1.25 -6.18
CA ILE A 119 4.38 -1.87 -7.35
C ILE A 119 5.27 -2.95 -7.97
N TRP A 120 6.57 -2.66 -8.17
CA TRP A 120 7.50 -3.62 -8.76
C TRP A 120 7.76 -4.80 -7.81
N ARG A 121 8.08 -4.51 -6.55
CA ARG A 121 8.45 -5.54 -5.57
C ARG A 121 7.29 -6.47 -5.23
N LEU A 122 6.09 -5.93 -5.01
CA LEU A 122 4.90 -6.74 -4.75
C LEU A 122 4.51 -7.58 -5.97
N SER A 123 4.65 -7.05 -7.19
CA SER A 123 4.36 -7.81 -8.41
C SER A 123 5.34 -8.95 -8.63
N GLU A 124 6.64 -8.72 -8.38
CA GLU A 124 7.69 -9.73 -8.45
C GLU A 124 7.40 -10.90 -7.51
N VAL A 125 7.12 -10.59 -6.23
CA VAL A 125 6.86 -11.62 -5.22
C VAL A 125 5.51 -12.31 -5.46
N ALA A 126 4.48 -11.57 -5.91
CA ALA A 126 3.21 -12.16 -6.29
C ALA A 126 3.37 -13.17 -7.45
N ALA A 127 4.20 -12.88 -8.46
CA ALA A 127 4.47 -13.82 -9.55
C ALA A 127 5.19 -15.08 -9.04
N GLN A 128 6.19 -14.92 -8.17
CA GLN A 128 6.92 -16.04 -7.56
C GLN A 128 6.02 -16.96 -6.72
N GLU A 129 5.04 -16.39 -6.02
CA GLU A 129 4.09 -17.12 -5.18
C GLU A 129 2.78 -17.50 -5.89
N ASN A 130 2.68 -17.30 -7.21
CA ASN A 130 1.46 -17.56 -8.00
C ASN A 130 0.21 -16.82 -7.49
N ARG A 131 0.36 -15.57 -7.03
CA ARG A 131 -0.75 -14.71 -6.61
C ARG A 131 -1.22 -13.79 -7.73
N SER A 132 -2.53 -13.54 -7.76
CA SER A 132 -3.13 -12.63 -8.72
C SER A 132 -2.95 -11.17 -8.32
N VAL A 133 -2.59 -10.31 -9.28
CA VAL A 133 -2.57 -8.85 -9.12
C VAL A 133 -3.69 -8.24 -9.96
N PHE A 134 -4.42 -7.28 -9.37
CA PHE A 134 -5.44 -6.48 -10.05
C PHE A 134 -5.03 -5.01 -10.06
N LEU A 135 -5.10 -4.38 -11.24
CA LEU A 135 -4.74 -2.97 -11.42
C LEU A 135 -6.01 -2.15 -11.63
N LEU A 136 -6.17 -1.11 -10.81
CA LEU A 136 -7.34 -0.24 -10.82
C LEU A 136 -6.92 1.23 -10.81
N GLY A 137 -7.47 2.00 -11.75
CA GLY A 137 -7.25 3.44 -11.88
C GLY A 137 -6.43 3.81 -13.11
N GLY A 138 -6.16 5.11 -13.25
CA GLY A 138 -5.54 5.70 -14.44
C GLY A 138 -6.56 6.12 -15.51
N GLU A 139 -6.05 6.58 -16.65
CA GLU A 139 -6.87 6.89 -17.82
C GLU A 139 -7.31 5.59 -18.52
N SER A 140 -8.22 5.72 -19.49
CA SER A 140 -8.68 4.58 -20.29
C SER A 140 -7.50 3.85 -20.94
N GLY A 141 -7.35 2.56 -20.66
CA GLY A 141 -6.27 1.72 -21.19
C GLY A 141 -4.97 1.71 -20.37
N THR A 142 -4.77 2.64 -19.42
CA THR A 142 -3.53 2.71 -18.63
C THR A 142 -3.31 1.46 -17.77
N ALA A 143 -4.35 0.95 -17.13
CA ALA A 143 -4.25 -0.27 -16.31
C ALA A 143 -3.90 -1.50 -17.16
N ASP A 144 -4.44 -1.59 -18.38
CA ASP A 144 -4.15 -2.69 -19.31
C ASP A 144 -2.70 -2.64 -19.78
N GLU A 145 -2.20 -1.45 -20.14
CA GLU A 145 -0.79 -1.24 -20.50
C GLU A 145 0.15 -1.60 -19.34
N ALA A 146 -0.18 -1.17 -18.12
CA ALA A 146 0.59 -1.52 -16.93
C ALA A 146 0.60 -3.04 -16.69
N ALA A 147 -0.53 -3.73 -16.89
CA ALA A 147 -0.61 -5.18 -16.78
C ALA A 147 0.27 -5.89 -17.81
N ILE A 148 0.34 -5.39 -19.04
CA ILE A 148 1.24 -5.91 -20.08
C ILE A 148 2.70 -5.77 -19.66
N VAL A 149 3.09 -4.59 -19.16
CA VAL A 149 4.46 -4.34 -18.69
C VAL A 149 4.85 -5.28 -17.55
N LEU A 150 3.97 -5.48 -16.57
CA LEU A 150 4.24 -6.36 -15.44
C LEU A 150 4.36 -7.83 -15.87
N LYS A 151 3.44 -8.34 -16.70
CA LYS A 151 3.47 -9.71 -17.22
C LYS A 151 4.68 -10.02 -18.11
N ASN A 152 5.20 -9.02 -18.81
CA ASN A 152 6.41 -9.21 -19.62
C ASN A 152 7.68 -9.25 -18.76
N LYS A 153 7.62 -8.74 -17.53
CA LYS A 153 8.77 -8.64 -16.63
C LYS A 153 8.84 -9.79 -15.63
N TYR A 154 7.70 -10.26 -15.14
CA TYR A 154 7.56 -11.33 -14.15
C TYR A 154 6.54 -12.36 -14.64
#